data_AF-A0A6G7BQH5-F1
#
_entry.id   AF-A0A6G7BQH5-F1
#
_cell.length_a   1.000
_cell.length_b   1.000
_cell.length_c   1.000
_cell.angle_alpha   90.00
_cell.angle_beta   90.00
_cell.angle_gamma   90.00
#
_symmetry.space_group_name_H-M   'P 1'
#
loop_
_entity.id
_entity.type
_entity.pdbx_description
1 polymer ?
#
loop_
_entity_poly.entity_id
_entity_poly.type
_entity_poly.pdbx_seq_one_letter_code
_entity_poly.pdbx_strand_id
1 'polypeptide(L)'
;MAQVSKNTDTSHIYTAVDIFLVPKEGMNNFKIHWLNYLKEAKRDGRLDKAIHADHIFEVLVTKNGSLMDRGNGAKDLVLLDFLKMQKKWSPGIQSGRPICYLLKLKVPKELFDQVKMEELLVQGDLVKQELLEQ
;
A
#
# COMPACT_ATOMS: atom_id res chain seq x y z
N MET A 1 -26.59 -44.19 39.68
CA MET A 1 -26.87 -42.92 38.99
C MET A 1 -25.63 -42.05 39.07
N ALA A 2 -25.03 -41.70 37.94
CA ALA A 2 -23.91 -40.76 37.88
C ALA A 2 -24.25 -39.68 36.84
N GLN A 3 -24.20 -38.44 37.31
CA GLN A 3 -24.73 -37.25 36.66
C GLN A 3 -23.75 -36.75 35.60
N VAL A 4 -24.19 -36.70 34.34
CA VAL A 4 -23.42 -36.10 33.23
C VAL A 4 -23.44 -34.59 33.41
N SER A 5 -22.28 -34.01 33.74
CA SER A 5 -22.10 -32.56 33.75
C SER A 5 -22.07 -32.04 32.31
N LYS A 6 -22.98 -31.13 32.00
CA LYS A 6 -23.06 -30.41 30.74
C LYS A 6 -21.79 -29.57 30.59
N ASN A 7 -20.94 -29.91 29.63
CA ASN A 7 -19.86 -29.02 29.21
C ASN A 7 -20.50 -27.82 28.52
N THR A 8 -20.53 -26.72 29.25
CA THR A 8 -20.90 -25.37 28.81
C THR A 8 -20.05 -24.95 27.63
N ASP A 9 -20.75 -24.75 26.51
CA ASP A 9 -20.59 -23.69 25.53
C ASP A 9 -19.31 -22.84 25.69
N THR A 10 -18.30 -23.16 24.89
CA THR A 10 -17.20 -22.23 24.60
C THR A 10 -17.36 -21.77 23.16
N SER A 11 -18.41 -20.98 22.90
CA SER A 11 -18.50 -20.19 21.67
C SER A 11 -17.38 -19.14 21.68
N HIS A 12 -16.18 -19.54 21.29
CA HIS A 12 -15.11 -18.60 21.01
C HIS A 12 -15.52 -17.78 19.80
N ILE A 13 -15.93 -16.53 20.05
CA ILE A 13 -16.14 -15.56 18.98
C ILE A 13 -14.75 -15.23 18.44
N TYR A 14 -14.38 -15.88 17.34
CA TYR A 14 -13.21 -15.46 16.56
C TYR A 14 -13.59 -14.17 15.84
N THR A 15 -13.20 -13.03 16.41
CA THR A 15 -13.26 -11.77 15.68
C THR A 15 -12.22 -11.84 14.57
N ALA A 16 -12.67 -12.08 13.34
CA ALA A 16 -11.81 -11.93 12.18
C ALA A 16 -11.40 -10.46 12.07
N VAL A 17 -10.12 -10.17 12.32
CA VAL A 17 -9.56 -8.83 12.17
C VAL A 17 -9.03 -8.70 10.75
N ASP A 18 -9.46 -7.64 10.06
CA ASP A 18 -8.85 -7.25 8.79
C ASP A 18 -7.50 -6.62 9.06
N ILE A 19 -6.44 -7.25 8.56
CA ILE A 19 -5.07 -6.77 8.72
C ILE A 19 -4.53 -6.42 7.34
N PHE A 20 -4.45 -5.12 7.04
CA PHE A 20 -3.61 -4.64 5.96
C PHE A 20 -2.15 -4.81 6.40
N LEU A 21 -1.43 -5.73 5.75
CA LEU A 21 -0.03 -5.94 6.10
C LEU A 21 0.86 -4.88 5.45
N VAL A 22 1.86 -4.47 6.22
CA VAL A 22 2.84 -3.44 5.87
C VAL A 22 3.98 -4.02 5.02
N PRO A 23 4.73 -3.18 4.28
CA PRO A 23 5.99 -3.59 3.68
C PRO A 23 6.94 -4.19 4.73
N LYS A 24 7.84 -5.09 4.31
CA LYS A 24 8.79 -5.78 5.23
C LYS A 24 9.59 -4.83 6.13
N GLU A 25 9.93 -3.67 5.60
CA GLU A 25 10.73 -2.65 6.28
C GLU A 25 9.86 -1.57 6.96
N GLY A 26 8.53 -1.74 6.95
CA GLY A 26 7.57 -0.82 7.55
C GLY A 26 7.10 0.29 6.60
N MET A 27 5.91 0.83 6.88
CA MET A 27 5.25 1.82 6.03
C MET A 27 6.04 3.14 5.92
N ASN A 28 6.70 3.58 6.99
CA ASN A 28 7.50 4.80 6.97
C ASN A 28 8.70 4.68 6.02
N ASN A 29 9.42 3.56 6.05
CA ASN A 29 10.53 3.33 5.11
C ASN A 29 10.02 3.27 3.68
N PHE A 30 8.88 2.64 3.44
CA PHE A 30 8.26 2.64 2.12
C PHE A 30 7.89 4.05 1.62
N LYS A 31 7.32 4.91 2.47
CA LYS A 31 7.07 6.33 2.15
C LYS A 31 8.36 7.08 1.81
N ILE A 32 9.43 6.87 2.58
CA ILE A 32 10.76 7.46 2.32
C ILE A 32 11.30 6.99 0.97
N HIS A 33 11.24 5.70 0.68
CA HIS A 33 11.68 5.14 -0.61
C HIS A 33 10.88 5.70 -1.78
N TRP A 34 9.56 5.85 -1.61
CA TRP A 34 8.70 6.42 -2.65
C TRP A 34 9.07 7.87 -2.96
N LEU A 35 9.18 8.73 -1.95
CA LEU A 35 9.54 10.14 -2.17
C LEU A 35 10.97 10.29 -2.73
N ASN A 36 11.93 9.50 -2.23
CA ASN A 36 13.29 9.53 -2.75
C ASN A 36 13.31 9.12 -4.23
N TYR A 37 12.58 8.06 -4.59
CA TYR A 37 12.44 7.64 -5.97
C TYR A 37 11.85 8.75 -6.84
N LEU A 38 10.76 9.40 -6.40
CA LEU A 38 10.14 10.51 -7.13
C LEU A 38 11.09 11.70 -7.30
N LYS A 39 11.89 12.03 -6.29
CA LYS A 39 12.89 13.10 -6.34
C LYS A 39 13.95 12.81 -7.41
N GLU A 40 14.45 11.58 -7.45
CA GLU A 40 15.44 11.15 -8.46
C GLU A 40 14.79 11.11 -9.86
N ALA A 41 13.58 10.56 -10.00
CA ALA A 41 12.84 10.55 -11.26
C ALA A 41 12.57 11.97 -11.80
N LYS A 42 12.25 12.93 -10.93
CA LYS A 42 12.14 14.35 -11.27
C LYS A 42 13.47 14.92 -11.76
N ARG A 43 14.57 14.65 -11.05
CA ARG A 43 15.92 15.11 -11.43
C ARG A 43 16.33 14.56 -12.80
N ASP A 44 15.96 13.33 -13.10
CA ASP A 44 16.24 12.66 -14.38
C ASP A 44 15.27 13.06 -15.51
N GLY A 45 14.30 13.96 -15.24
CA GLY A 45 13.34 14.43 -16.24
C GLY A 45 12.22 13.42 -16.59
N ARG A 46 12.05 12.36 -15.79
CA ARG A 46 11.02 11.33 -16.00
C ARG A 46 9.66 11.68 -15.39
N LEU A 47 9.63 12.68 -14.50
CA LEU A 47 8.42 13.12 -13.82
C LEU A 47 7.96 14.48 -14.37
N ASP A 48 6.94 14.46 -15.22
CA ASP A 48 6.30 15.67 -15.77
C ASP A 48 5.31 16.28 -14.76
N LYS A 49 5.45 17.58 -14.44
CA LYS A 49 4.55 18.28 -13.50
C LYS A 49 3.10 18.31 -13.99
N ALA A 50 2.87 18.55 -15.28
CA ALA A 50 1.53 18.65 -15.84
C ALA A 50 0.77 17.31 -15.81
N ILE A 51 1.50 16.20 -15.83
CA ILE A 51 0.93 14.85 -15.80
C ILE A 51 0.83 14.32 -14.36
N HIS A 52 1.88 14.50 -13.55
CA HIS A 52 2.04 13.77 -12.30
C HIS A 52 1.75 14.60 -11.04
N ALA A 53 1.63 15.93 -11.10
CA ALA A 53 1.32 16.71 -9.91
C ALA A 53 -0.03 16.29 -9.30
N ASP A 54 -0.04 15.95 -8.02
CA ASP A 54 -1.19 15.40 -7.28
C ASP A 54 -1.76 14.08 -7.87
N HIS A 55 -1.06 13.45 -8.80
CA HIS A 55 -1.48 12.18 -9.36
C HIS A 55 -1.47 11.07 -8.30
N ILE A 56 -2.45 10.17 -8.36
CA ILE A 56 -2.57 9.03 -7.46
C ILE A 56 -2.51 7.76 -8.30
N PHE A 57 -1.42 7.02 -8.11
CA PHE A 57 -1.28 5.69 -8.68
C PHE A 57 -2.10 4.68 -7.87
N GLU A 58 -2.82 3.82 -8.57
CA GLU A 58 -3.53 2.70 -7.99
C GLU A 58 -2.72 1.42 -8.16
N VAL A 59 -2.27 0.86 -7.04
CA VAL A 59 -1.46 -0.36 -7.01
C VAL A 59 -2.23 -1.46 -6.31
N LEU A 60 -2.38 -2.59 -6.98
CA LEU A 60 -2.92 -3.80 -6.37
C LEU A 60 -1.80 -4.52 -5.59
N VAL A 61 -2.00 -4.69 -4.29
CA VAL A 61 -1.22 -5.66 -3.51
C VAL A 61 -1.96 -6.98 -3.59
N THR A 62 -1.33 -7.97 -4.22
CA THR A 62 -1.94 -9.27 -4.46
C THR A 62 -1.86 -10.18 -3.22
N LYS A 63 -2.62 -11.29 -3.25
CA LYS A 63 -2.60 -12.35 -2.22
C LYS A 63 -1.22 -12.98 -1.97
N ASN A 64 -0.28 -12.84 -2.90
CA ASN A 64 1.10 -13.33 -2.74
C ASN A 64 2.10 -12.22 -2.38
N GLY A 65 1.61 -11.00 -2.11
CA GLY A 65 2.41 -9.86 -1.71
C GLY A 65 3.08 -9.11 -2.88
N SER A 66 2.83 -9.50 -4.12
CA SER A 66 3.31 -8.73 -5.27
C SER A 66 2.54 -7.42 -5.42
N LEU A 67 3.24 -6.38 -5.88
CA LEU A 67 2.65 -5.09 -6.23
C LEU A 67 2.45 -5.05 -7.74
N MET A 68 1.25 -4.68 -8.19
CA MET A 68 0.92 -4.58 -9.60
C MET A 68 0.20 -3.27 -9.86
N ASP A 69 0.50 -2.62 -10.97
CA ASP A 69 -0.30 -1.48 -11.45
C ASP A 69 -1.73 -1.94 -11.74
N ARG A 70 -2.72 -1.24 -11.18
CA ARG A 70 -4.15 -1.51 -11.39
C ARG A 70 -4.71 -0.73 -12.60
N GLY A 71 -3.99 0.27 -13.10
CA GLY A 71 -4.45 1.21 -14.12
C GLY A 71 -4.89 0.57 -15.45
N ASN A 72 -5.84 1.23 -16.13
CA ASN A 72 -6.52 0.80 -17.36
C ASN A 72 -5.66 0.89 -18.65
N GLY A 73 -4.44 0.34 -18.65
CA GLY A 73 -3.73 -0.01 -19.90
C GLY A 73 -2.63 0.94 -20.37
N ALA A 74 -2.57 2.18 -19.89
CA ALA A 74 -1.39 3.05 -20.05
C ALA A 74 -0.47 2.85 -18.85
N LYS A 75 0.45 1.89 -18.95
CA LYS A 75 1.39 1.61 -17.85
C LYS A 75 2.37 2.78 -17.70
N ASP A 76 2.25 3.52 -16.62
CA ASP A 76 3.18 4.60 -16.29
C ASP A 76 4.55 4.01 -15.97
N LEU A 77 5.58 4.43 -16.72
CA LEU A 77 6.94 3.90 -16.56
C LEU A 77 7.55 4.26 -15.19
N VAL A 78 7.20 5.41 -14.62
CA VAL A 78 7.63 5.85 -13.29
C VAL A 78 7.10 4.90 -12.24
N LEU A 79 5.81 4.56 -12.31
CA LEU A 79 5.22 3.58 -11.41
C LEU A 79 5.84 2.19 -11.61
N LEU A 80 5.89 1.71 -12.86
CA LEU A 80 6.41 0.37 -13.16
C LEU A 80 7.84 0.17 -12.66
N ASP A 81 8.71 1.15 -12.90
CA ASP A 81 10.10 1.06 -12.47
C ASP A 81 10.24 1.10 -10.95
N PHE A 82 9.43 1.91 -10.27
CA PHE A 82 9.37 1.87 -8.81
C PHE A 82 8.94 0.50 -8.29
N LEU A 83 7.87 -0.09 -8.86
CA LEU A 83 7.33 -1.38 -8.44
C LEU A 83 8.33 -2.53 -8.63
N LYS A 84 9.13 -2.52 -9.72
CA LYS A 84 10.19 -3.53 -9.95
C LYS A 84 11.27 -3.54 -8.87
N MET A 85 11.52 -2.40 -8.22
CA MET A 85 12.50 -2.29 -7.14
C MET A 85 11.98 -2.80 -5.80
N GLN A 86 10.66 -3.02 -5.67
CA GLN A 86 10.05 -3.37 -4.40
C GLN A 86 10.16 -4.87 -4.10
N LYS A 87 10.49 -5.19 -2.85
CA LYS A 87 10.30 -6.54 -2.31
C LYS A 87 8.81 -6.83 -2.19
N LYS A 88 8.44 -8.11 -2.27
CA LYS A 88 7.08 -8.55 -1.97
C LYS A 88 6.69 -8.13 -0.55
N TRP A 89 5.50 -7.56 -0.43
CA TRP A 89 4.88 -7.25 0.85
C TRP A 89 4.32 -8.52 1.47
N SER A 90 3.97 -8.46 2.75
CA SER A 90 3.15 -9.52 3.33
C SER A 90 1.70 -9.30 2.87
N PRO A 91 0.94 -10.35 2.55
CA PRO A 91 -0.41 -10.20 2.01
C PRO A 91 -1.40 -9.75 3.08
N GLY A 92 -2.41 -8.95 2.73
CA GLY A 92 -3.48 -8.63 3.67
C GLY A 92 -4.21 -9.90 4.10
N ILE A 93 -4.67 -9.97 5.35
CA ILE A 93 -5.42 -11.13 5.88
C ILE A 93 -6.81 -10.66 6.29
N GLN A 94 -7.84 -11.38 5.83
CA GLN A 94 -9.23 -11.22 6.25
C GLN A 94 -9.80 -12.61 6.51
N SER A 95 -10.37 -12.81 7.71
CA SER A 95 -10.92 -14.11 8.13
C SER A 95 -9.95 -15.29 7.93
N GLY A 96 -8.66 -15.08 8.24
CA GLY A 96 -7.60 -16.08 8.08
C GLY A 96 -7.19 -16.37 6.63
N ARG A 97 -7.72 -15.63 5.64
CA ARG A 97 -7.42 -15.81 4.22
C ARG A 97 -6.64 -14.61 3.66
N PRO A 98 -5.63 -14.85 2.80
CA PRO A 98 -5.00 -13.78 2.05
C PRO A 98 -5.98 -13.06 1.12
N ILE A 99 -5.99 -11.73 1.20
CA ILE A 99 -6.77 -10.84 0.34
C ILE A 99 -5.87 -9.96 -0.51
N CYS A 100 -6.45 -9.46 -1.61
CA CYS A 100 -5.89 -8.33 -2.32
C CYS A 100 -6.42 -7.04 -1.71
N TYR A 101 -5.65 -5.97 -1.76
CA TYR A 101 -6.12 -4.64 -1.41
C TYR A 101 -5.49 -3.58 -2.30
N LEU A 102 -6.13 -2.43 -2.34
CA LEU A 102 -5.70 -1.28 -3.11
C LEU A 102 -4.74 -0.42 -2.29
N LEU A 103 -3.59 -0.10 -2.88
CA LEU A 103 -2.62 0.84 -2.37
C LEU A 103 -2.61 2.06 -3.28
N LYS A 104 -3.04 3.20 -2.74
CA LYS A 104 -2.99 4.50 -3.43
C LYS A 104 -1.68 5.19 -3.10
N LEU A 105 -0.87 5.48 -4.12
CA LEU A 105 0.41 6.17 -3.99
C LEU A 105 0.30 7.56 -4.62
N LYS A 106 0.39 8.61 -3.79
CA LYS A 106 0.30 9.99 -4.27
C LYS A 106 1.66 10.49 -4.73
N VAL A 107 1.69 11.26 -5.81
CA VAL A 107 2.80 12.14 -6.18
C VAL A 107 2.48 13.54 -5.64
N PRO A 108 3.11 14.00 -4.55
CA PRO A 108 2.82 15.31 -3.98
C PRO A 108 3.20 16.42 -4.97
N LYS A 109 2.27 17.34 -5.29
CA LYS A 109 2.61 18.49 -6.15
C LYS A 109 3.72 19.35 -5.54
N GLU A 110 3.81 19.36 -4.20
CA GLU A 110 4.78 20.11 -3.42
C GLU A 110 6.23 19.66 -3.71
N LEU A 111 6.41 18.42 -4.20
CA LEU A 111 7.69 17.94 -4.72
C LEU A 111 8.21 18.81 -5.88
N PHE A 112 7.31 19.34 -6.71
CA PHE A 112 7.67 20.23 -7.81
C PHE A 112 7.97 21.65 -7.33
N ASP A 113 7.34 22.06 -6.23
CA ASP A 113 7.48 23.38 -5.62
C ASP A 113 8.68 23.47 -4.64
N GLN A 114 9.56 22.45 -4.64
CA GLN A 114 10.80 22.38 -3.87
C GLN A 114 10.60 22.35 -2.35
N VAL A 115 9.47 21.82 -1.89
CA VAL A 115 9.21 21.57 -0.46
C VAL A 115 10.18 20.51 0.09
N LYS A 116 10.54 20.66 1.37
CA LYS A 116 11.45 19.74 2.06
C LYS A 116 10.84 18.35 2.21
N MET A 117 11.68 17.32 2.10
CA MET A 117 11.24 15.91 2.15
C MET A 117 10.57 15.55 3.47
N GLU A 118 11.06 16.11 4.58
CA GLU A 118 10.55 15.89 5.93
C GLU A 118 9.11 16.37 6.06
N GLU A 119 8.76 17.46 5.38
CA GLU A 119 7.41 18.03 5.33
C GLU A 119 6.48 17.18 4.47
N LEU A 120 6.99 16.55 3.40
CA LEU A 120 6.21 15.63 2.57
C LEU A 120 5.92 14.30 3.28
N LEU A 121 6.84 13.82 4.12
CA LEU A 121 6.69 12.56 4.85
C LEU A 121 5.56 12.58 5.87
N VAL A 122 5.30 13.73 6.49
CA VAL A 122 4.22 13.92 7.46
C VAL A 122 2.85 14.09 6.80
N GLN A 123 2.78 14.24 5.47
CA GLN A 123 1.50 14.27 4.76
C GLN A 123 0.81 12.90 4.86
N GLY A 124 -0.36 12.89 5.47
CA GLY A 124 -1.12 11.67 5.76
C GLY A 124 -1.66 10.95 4.53
N ASP A 125 -1.68 11.60 3.36
CA ASP A 125 -2.26 11.09 2.13
C ASP A 125 -1.25 10.55 1.12
N LEU A 126 0.05 10.52 1.46
CA LEU A 126 1.11 10.00 0.60
C LEU A 126 0.88 8.53 0.19
N VAL A 127 0.38 7.74 1.15
CA VAL A 127 0.02 6.34 0.96
C VAL A 127 -1.29 6.07 1.68
N LYS A 128 -2.27 5.51 0.96
CA LYS A 128 -3.53 5.03 1.53
C LYS A 128 -3.77 3.58 1.14
N GLN A 129 -4.31 2.80 2.06
CA GLN A 129 -4.71 1.41 1.83
C GLN A 129 -6.24 1.32 1.89
N GLU A 130 -6.85 0.66 0.92
CA GLU A 130 -8.29 0.46 0.84
C GLU A 130 -8.58 -1.01 0.53
N LEU A 131 -9.61 -1.58 1.15
CA LEU A 131 -10.08 -2.92 0.79
C LEU A 131 -10.64 -2.87 -0.65
N LEU A 132 -10.30 -3.85 -1.47
CA LEU A 132 -10.98 -4.00 -2.74
C LEU A 132 -12.34 -4.66 -2.45
N GLU A 133 -13.44 -3.93 -2.59
CA GLU A 133 -14.77 -4.54 -2.61
C GLU A 133 -14.82 -5.51 -3.81
N GLN A 134 -15.15 -6.78 -3.53
CA GLN A 134 -15.27 -7.85 -4.54
C GLN A 134 -16.71 -7.98 -5.00
#